data_AF-A0A210PQ28-F1
#
_entry.id   AF-A0A210PQ28-F1
#
_cell.length_a   1.000
_cell.length_b   1.000
_cell.length_c   1.000
_cell.angle_alpha   90.00
_cell.angle_beta   90.00
_cell.angle_gamma   90.00
#
_symmetry.space_group_name_H-M   'P 1'
#
loop_
_entity.id
_entity.type
_entity.pdbx_description
1 polymer ?
#
loop_
_entity_poly.entity_id
_entity_poly.type
_entity_poly.pdbx_seq_one_letter_code
_entity_poly.pdbx_strand_id
1 'polypeptide(L)'
;MTHVFCGFELLMFKRFHTCPEQWIELKRTLFQKGDGADTEHLGKIPQSLWFLSVALHKRPDFLLQLIREETEREMKKKLRKPGVTLLWTYLNNHNFTEFHLDSIFKYGDDNKLPKEIFRCPNVKFLSLKYNCLENLPSDVGRMQQLEYLALTNNKLQVQSIPYTLVFCRKLKTILLDNNILDALPGFLLKMPSIKTVHRHGNHNYFKSTFMWYHTDVEFRIIPVSGTNTFGTSEPQSLQFWAAKAVIGSKLDFYKDPSVALVLKDYISDIYHMFRVCHFCTTACLPDQIGYKVITFKNPYLGNTCVPFQHWACSIDCAKALEVPARMEQIQAALRLDSLYEEYVEECTQMFYHTRHSKAVCSCFTSRTTEYVPPLNKETWLATPHSPGASSSRNNQCAIS
;
A
#
# COMPACT_ATOMS: atom_id res chain seq x y z
N MET A 1 -15.42 25.50 9.28
CA MET A 1 -14.80 25.55 7.95
C MET A 1 -13.43 24.90 8.03
N THR A 2 -13.12 23.92 7.17
CA THR A 2 -11.80 23.30 7.09
C THR A 2 -10.81 24.33 6.56
N HIS A 3 -9.69 24.51 7.27
CA HIS A 3 -8.64 25.42 6.84
C HIS A 3 -7.55 24.59 6.17
N VAL A 4 -7.28 24.89 4.91
CA VAL A 4 -6.41 24.09 4.05
C VAL A 4 -5.08 24.81 3.83
N PHE A 5 -3.96 24.16 4.10
CA PHE A 5 -2.62 24.63 3.76
C PHE A 5 -2.12 23.89 2.51
N CYS A 6 -1.62 24.61 1.52
CA CYS A 6 -1.29 24.11 0.20
C CYS A 6 0.21 24.21 -0.09
N GLY A 7 0.70 23.34 -0.97
CA GLY A 7 2.12 23.28 -1.36
C GLY A 7 2.71 24.59 -1.89
N PHE A 8 1.92 25.41 -2.62
CA PHE A 8 2.40 26.70 -3.12
C PHE A 8 2.72 27.70 -1.99
N GLU A 9 2.01 27.66 -0.85
CA GLU A 9 2.32 28.50 0.29
C GLU A 9 3.63 28.07 0.94
N LEU A 10 3.84 26.76 1.06
CA LEU A 10 5.10 26.23 1.57
C LEU A 10 6.29 26.64 0.70
N LEU A 11 6.14 26.54 -0.63
CA LEU A 11 7.16 26.99 -1.59
C LEU A 11 7.43 28.50 -1.48
N MET A 12 6.38 29.29 -1.29
CA MET A 12 6.50 30.73 -1.05
C MET A 12 7.33 31.03 0.19
N PHE A 13 7.02 30.39 1.33
CA PHE A 13 7.78 30.59 2.56
C PHE A 13 9.21 30.03 2.47
N LYS A 14 9.42 28.91 1.78
CA LYS A 14 10.77 28.38 1.51
C LYS A 14 11.57 29.41 0.71
N ARG A 15 10.96 30.04 -0.30
CA ARG A 15 11.62 31.10 -1.08
C ARG A 15 11.97 32.32 -0.22
N PHE A 16 11.03 32.82 0.58
CA PHE A 16 11.30 33.96 1.47
C PHE A 16 12.36 33.66 2.53
N HIS A 17 12.48 32.40 2.96
CA HIS A 17 13.57 31.98 3.82
C HIS A 17 14.93 32.03 3.11
N THR A 18 15.01 31.53 1.87
CA THR A 18 16.27 31.56 1.08
C THR A 18 16.64 32.94 0.55
N CYS A 19 15.66 33.83 0.33
CA CYS A 19 15.86 35.17 -0.22
C CYS A 19 15.02 36.20 0.58
N PRO A 20 15.49 36.63 1.77
CA PRO A 20 14.74 37.54 2.64
C PRO A 20 14.41 38.89 2.01
N GLU A 21 15.25 39.38 1.08
CA GLU A 21 15.01 40.63 0.35
C GLU A 21 13.68 40.62 -0.41
N GLN A 22 13.26 39.47 -0.95
CA GLN A 22 11.99 39.34 -1.68
C GLN A 22 10.79 39.52 -0.74
N TRP A 23 10.91 39.12 0.52
CA TRP A 23 9.89 39.35 1.54
C TRP A 23 9.81 40.84 1.92
N ILE A 24 10.96 41.50 2.08
CA ILE A 24 11.01 42.94 2.40
C ILE A 24 10.38 43.76 1.28
N GLU A 25 10.70 43.44 0.02
CA GLU A 25 10.16 44.14 -1.14
C GLU A 25 8.64 43.93 -1.28
N LEU A 26 8.15 42.71 -1.06
CA LEU A 26 6.71 42.42 -1.05
C LEU A 26 5.96 43.26 0.00
N LYS A 27 6.49 43.33 1.22
CA LYS A 27 5.89 44.17 2.28
C LYS A 27 5.88 45.64 1.86
N ARG A 28 6.98 46.13 1.29
CA ARG A 28 7.13 47.53 0.86
C ARG A 28 6.11 47.89 -0.22
N THR A 29 5.95 47.04 -1.24
CA THR A 29 4.97 47.27 -2.33
C THR A 29 3.53 47.27 -1.83
N LEU A 30 3.18 46.35 -0.93
CA LEU A 30 1.81 46.25 -0.38
C LEU A 30 1.44 47.36 0.62
N PHE A 31 2.42 48.06 1.21
CA PHE A 31 2.19 49.10 2.23
C PHE A 31 2.62 50.50 1.80
N GLN A 32 2.96 50.72 0.53
CA GLN A 32 3.68 51.93 0.13
C GLN A 32 2.87 53.23 0.20
N LYS A 33 1.54 53.23 0.41
CA LYS A 33 0.78 54.45 0.75
C LYS A 33 -0.47 54.13 1.58
N GLY A 34 -0.43 54.47 2.87
CA GLY A 34 -1.60 54.78 3.73
C GLY A 34 -2.79 53.82 3.69
N ASP A 35 -2.86 52.94 4.70
CA ASP A 35 -4.07 52.32 5.26
C ASP A 35 -4.93 51.36 4.40
N GLY A 36 -4.42 50.89 3.27
CA GLY A 36 -5.04 49.79 2.52
C GLY A 36 -4.00 48.86 1.95
N ALA A 37 -3.97 47.59 2.39
CA ALA A 37 -3.18 46.57 1.71
C ALA A 37 -3.94 46.13 0.45
N ASP A 38 -3.76 46.86 -0.65
CA ASP A 38 -4.40 46.55 -1.94
C ASP A 38 -3.52 45.64 -2.79
N THR A 39 -4.05 44.48 -3.15
CA THR A 39 -3.39 43.51 -4.03
C THR A 39 -3.28 43.99 -5.48
N GLU A 40 -4.02 45.04 -5.85
CA GLU A 40 -4.01 45.64 -7.19
C GLU A 40 -2.66 46.27 -7.56
N HIS A 41 -1.84 46.65 -6.57
CA HIS A 41 -0.61 47.44 -6.78
C HIS A 41 0.68 46.59 -6.87
N LEU A 42 0.58 45.26 -6.88
CA LEU A 42 1.75 44.36 -6.94
C LEU A 42 2.52 44.37 -8.27
N GLY A 43 2.00 45.04 -9.31
CA GLY A 43 2.61 45.04 -10.64
C GLY A 43 2.72 43.63 -11.25
N LYS A 44 3.62 43.44 -12.23
CA LYS A 44 3.87 42.13 -12.83
C LYS A 44 4.76 41.29 -11.91
N ILE A 45 4.17 40.32 -11.21
CA ILE A 45 4.91 39.34 -10.41
C ILE A 45 5.82 38.52 -11.35
N PRO A 46 7.14 38.44 -11.08
CA PRO A 46 8.06 37.64 -11.88
C PRO A 46 7.60 36.18 -11.98
N GLN A 47 7.82 35.53 -13.13
CA GLN A 47 7.46 34.13 -13.34
C GLN A 47 8.10 33.19 -12.31
N SER A 48 9.28 33.53 -11.80
CA SER A 48 9.98 32.81 -10.73
C SER A 48 9.24 32.81 -9.38
N LEU A 49 8.28 33.72 -9.19
CA LEU A 49 7.43 33.85 -8.01
C LEU A 49 5.96 33.50 -8.30
N TRP A 50 5.71 32.63 -9.27
CA TRP A 50 4.34 32.21 -9.65
C TRP A 50 3.49 31.76 -8.44
N PHE A 51 4.10 31.12 -7.43
CA PHE A 51 3.41 30.67 -6.22
C PHE A 51 2.84 31.83 -5.38
N LEU A 52 3.47 33.00 -5.41
CA LEU A 52 2.99 34.21 -4.74
C LEU A 52 1.74 34.72 -5.45
N SER A 53 1.73 34.73 -6.79
CA SER A 53 0.55 35.08 -7.59
C SER A 53 -0.62 34.14 -7.26
N VAL A 54 -0.37 32.83 -7.19
CA VAL A 54 -1.39 31.85 -6.81
C VAL A 54 -1.89 32.07 -5.39
N ALA A 55 -1.00 32.38 -4.44
CA ALA A 55 -1.39 32.65 -3.05
C ALA A 55 -2.28 33.89 -2.92
N LEU A 56 -1.89 34.99 -3.58
CA LEU A 56 -2.66 36.24 -3.59
C LEU A 56 -4.02 36.09 -4.28
N HIS A 57 -4.11 35.26 -5.32
CA HIS A 57 -5.39 35.03 -6.00
C HIS A 57 -6.31 34.06 -5.23
N LYS A 58 -5.76 32.98 -4.68
CA LYS A 58 -6.58 31.95 -4.03
C LYS A 58 -6.98 32.30 -2.60
N ARG A 59 -6.07 32.89 -1.82
CA ARG A 59 -6.26 33.19 -0.39
C ARG A 59 -5.52 34.48 0.02
N PRO A 60 -5.93 35.64 -0.52
CA PRO A 60 -5.29 36.92 -0.21
C PRO A 60 -5.32 37.24 1.28
N ASP A 61 -6.46 37.00 1.95
CA ASP A 61 -6.67 37.41 3.34
C ASP A 61 -5.65 36.82 4.31
N PHE A 62 -5.26 35.56 4.14
CA PHE A 62 -4.28 34.88 5.00
C PHE A 62 -2.90 35.53 4.87
N LEU A 63 -2.45 35.78 3.64
CA LEU A 63 -1.15 36.38 3.39
C LEU A 63 -1.15 37.85 3.83
N LEU A 64 -2.22 38.60 3.53
CA LEU A 64 -2.36 40.00 3.94
C LEU A 64 -2.42 40.13 5.47
N GLN A 65 -3.12 39.23 6.16
CA GLN A 65 -3.12 39.18 7.62
C GLN A 65 -1.71 38.97 8.17
N LEU A 66 -0.97 37.98 7.65
CA LEU A 66 0.41 37.74 8.08
C LEU A 66 1.30 38.97 7.86
N ILE A 67 1.16 39.63 6.71
CA ILE A 67 1.94 40.83 6.37
C ILE A 67 1.59 41.98 7.33
N ARG A 68 0.30 42.21 7.65
CA ARG A 68 -0.14 43.20 8.63
C ARG A 68 0.46 42.92 10.00
N GLU A 69 0.33 41.70 10.49
CA GLU A 69 0.86 41.27 11.80
C GLU A 69 2.38 41.43 11.89
N GLU A 70 3.10 41.08 10.83
CA GLU A 70 4.55 41.21 10.76
C GLU A 70 5.00 42.68 10.67
N THR A 71 4.27 43.51 9.94
CA THR A 71 4.52 44.96 9.84
C THR A 71 4.29 45.63 11.19
N GLU A 72 3.20 45.32 11.87
CA GLU A 72 2.93 45.81 13.23
C GLU A 72 3.99 45.36 14.25
N ARG A 73 4.44 44.11 14.16
CA ARG A 73 5.52 43.58 15.01
C ARG A 73 6.80 44.39 14.85
N GLU A 74 7.16 44.71 13.61
CA GLU A 74 8.33 45.53 13.28
C GLU A 74 8.18 46.99 13.73
N MET A 75 7.00 47.60 13.54
CA MET A 75 6.68 48.94 14.06
C MET A 75 6.82 49.01 15.59
N LYS A 76 6.39 47.95 16.29
CA LYS A 76 6.52 47.79 17.75
C LYS A 76 7.96 47.43 18.19
N LYS A 77 8.94 47.40 17.28
CA LYS A 77 10.35 47.01 17.49
C LYS A 77 10.51 45.67 18.24
N LYS A 78 9.56 44.74 18.08
CA LYS A 78 9.61 43.42 18.71
C LYS A 78 10.47 42.47 17.88
N LEU A 79 11.63 42.10 18.42
CA LEU A 79 12.50 41.07 17.84
C LEU A 79 11.81 39.71 17.82
N ARG A 80 12.02 38.92 16.75
CA ARG A 80 11.57 37.52 16.74
C ARG A 80 12.36 36.73 17.76
N LYS A 81 11.66 35.83 18.48
CA LYS A 81 12.32 34.86 19.33
C LYS A 81 13.23 33.97 18.48
N PRO A 82 14.41 33.56 18.98
CA PRO A 82 15.30 32.65 18.27
C PRO A 82 14.55 31.37 17.84
N GLY A 83 14.69 30.99 16.57
CA GLY A 83 14.07 29.78 16.01
C GLY A 83 12.62 29.94 15.50
N VAL A 84 12.03 31.14 15.59
CA VAL A 84 10.70 31.41 15.00
C VAL A 84 10.83 31.83 13.54
N THR A 85 10.44 30.94 12.63
CA THR A 85 10.42 31.20 11.18
C THR A 85 9.11 31.90 10.75
N LEU A 86 9.12 32.50 9.56
CA LEU A 86 7.90 33.08 8.98
C LEU A 86 6.83 32.00 8.76
N LEU A 87 7.25 30.82 8.30
CA LEU A 87 6.39 29.64 8.18
C LEU A 87 5.78 29.24 9.52
N TRP A 88 6.58 29.18 10.59
CA TRP A 88 6.08 28.87 11.93
C TRP A 88 4.98 29.84 12.38
N THR A 89 5.19 31.13 12.14
CA THR A 89 4.23 32.18 12.52
C THR A 89 2.93 32.00 11.74
N TYR A 90 3.02 31.81 10.43
CA TYR A 90 1.88 31.56 9.58
C TYR A 90 1.08 30.32 10.00
N LEU A 91 1.76 29.20 10.22
CA LEU A 91 1.11 27.94 10.58
C LEU A 91 0.43 27.98 11.96
N ASN A 92 0.93 28.78 12.91
CA ASN A 92 0.30 28.88 14.25
C ASN A 92 -0.82 29.90 14.32
N ASN A 93 -0.76 30.95 13.51
CA ASN A 93 -1.81 31.97 13.49
C ASN A 93 -3.07 31.44 12.79
N HIS A 94 -2.95 30.37 12.00
CA HIS A 94 -4.03 29.77 11.27
C HIS A 94 -4.32 28.34 11.75
N ASN A 95 -5.59 28.07 12.05
CA ASN A 95 -6.02 26.78 12.57
C ASN A 95 -6.21 25.73 11.45
N PHE A 96 -5.14 25.41 10.73
CA PHE A 96 -5.20 24.47 9.61
C PHE A 96 -5.57 23.05 10.04
N THR A 97 -6.47 22.44 9.28
CA THR A 97 -6.95 21.06 9.48
C THR A 97 -6.47 20.11 8.40
N GLU A 98 -6.08 20.62 7.24
CA GLU A 98 -5.66 19.79 6.09
C GLU A 98 -4.43 20.38 5.39
N PHE A 99 -3.44 19.53 5.16
CA PHE A 99 -2.22 19.87 4.45
C PHE A 99 -2.17 19.10 3.13
N HIS A 100 -2.17 19.84 2.01
CA HIS A 100 -2.07 19.31 0.65
C HIS A 100 -0.74 19.75 0.05
N LEU A 101 0.28 18.95 0.29
CA LEU A 101 1.68 19.24 -0.03
C LEU A 101 2.17 18.29 -1.13
N ASP A 102 1.38 18.10 -2.17
CA ASP A 102 1.71 17.22 -3.29
C ASP A 102 2.64 17.94 -4.29
N SER A 103 3.59 17.20 -4.88
CA SER A 103 4.51 17.69 -5.92
C SER A 103 5.25 18.99 -5.56
N ILE A 104 5.64 19.14 -4.29
CA ILE A 104 6.35 20.34 -3.79
C ILE A 104 7.85 20.29 -4.06
N PHE A 105 8.45 19.11 -4.25
CA PHE A 105 9.88 19.00 -4.55
C PHE A 105 10.10 18.71 -6.03
N LYS A 106 11.03 19.43 -6.66
CA LYS A 106 11.48 19.15 -8.03
C LYS A 106 12.66 18.17 -7.99
N TYR A 107 12.95 17.53 -9.14
CA TYR A 107 14.15 16.71 -9.30
C TYR A 107 15.41 17.52 -8.94
N GLY A 108 16.16 17.03 -7.95
CA GLY A 108 17.41 17.65 -7.49
C GLY A 108 17.29 18.56 -6.27
N ASP A 109 16.07 18.86 -5.79
CA ASP A 109 15.89 19.56 -4.52
C ASP A 109 16.22 18.62 -3.33
N ASP A 110 16.73 19.18 -2.24
CA ASP A 110 16.77 18.52 -0.95
C ASP A 110 15.32 18.32 -0.47
N ASN A 111 14.80 17.10 -0.71
CA ASN A 111 13.44 16.58 -0.43
C ASN A 111 13.11 16.56 1.08
N LYS A 112 13.50 17.60 1.82
CA LYS A 112 13.36 17.76 3.26
C LYS A 112 12.15 18.61 3.58
N LEU A 113 11.22 18.01 4.32
CA LEU A 113 10.06 18.70 4.86
C LEU A 113 10.47 19.56 6.08
N PRO A 114 10.02 20.81 6.19
CA PRO A 114 10.30 21.64 7.36
C PRO A 114 9.60 21.09 8.60
N LYS A 115 10.29 21.06 9.74
CA LYS A 115 9.79 20.44 10.98
C LYS A 115 8.53 21.13 11.51
N GLU A 116 8.33 22.38 11.15
CA GLU A 116 7.20 23.22 11.53
C GLU A 116 5.85 22.62 11.09
N ILE A 117 5.77 21.94 9.95
CA ILE A 117 4.51 21.37 9.45
C ILE A 117 3.97 20.30 10.40
N PHE A 118 4.86 19.57 11.09
CA PHE A 118 4.49 18.50 12.01
C PHE A 118 4.13 19.00 13.41
N ARG A 119 4.25 20.30 13.67
CA ARG A 119 3.90 20.93 14.96
C ARG A 119 2.46 21.47 15.00
N CYS A 120 1.69 21.28 13.93
CA CYS A 120 0.31 21.77 13.83
C CYS A 120 -0.66 20.76 14.48
N PRO A 121 -1.26 21.07 15.65
CA PRO A 121 -1.95 20.08 16.47
C PRO A 121 -3.30 19.63 15.91
N ASN A 122 -3.92 20.44 15.06
CA ASN A 122 -5.30 20.22 14.59
C ASN A 122 -5.39 19.59 13.20
N VAL A 123 -4.24 19.27 12.57
CA VAL A 123 -4.21 18.68 11.24
C VAL A 123 -4.71 17.23 11.29
N LYS A 124 -5.73 16.96 10.47
CA LYS A 124 -6.36 15.66 10.29
C LYS A 124 -5.97 14.98 8.99
N PHE A 125 -5.61 15.75 7.97
CA PHE A 125 -5.24 15.25 6.66
C PHE A 125 -3.87 15.77 6.26
N LEU A 126 -2.95 14.88 5.88
CA LEU A 126 -1.65 15.23 5.36
C LEU A 126 -1.41 14.46 4.05
N SER A 127 -1.35 15.18 2.93
CA SER A 127 -0.96 14.64 1.64
C SER A 127 0.44 15.14 1.27
N LEU A 128 1.30 14.20 0.91
CA LEU A 128 2.71 14.37 0.55
C LEU A 128 3.03 13.54 -0.71
N LYS A 129 2.07 13.44 -1.64
CA LYS A 129 2.21 12.60 -2.83
C LYS A 129 3.23 13.20 -3.80
N TYR A 130 3.87 12.36 -4.60
CA TYR A 130 4.73 12.78 -5.71
C TYR A 130 5.90 13.69 -5.29
N ASN A 131 6.54 13.42 -4.15
CA ASN A 131 7.58 14.27 -3.57
C ASN A 131 8.97 13.64 -3.54
N CYS A 132 9.15 12.46 -4.14
CA CYS A 132 10.40 11.71 -4.11
C CYS A 132 10.98 11.55 -2.68
N LEU A 133 10.13 11.50 -1.66
CA LEU A 133 10.56 11.41 -0.27
C LEU A 133 11.27 10.08 -0.02
N GLU A 134 12.49 10.16 0.51
CA GLU A 134 13.25 8.98 0.94
C GLU A 134 13.01 8.65 2.41
N ASN A 135 12.61 9.64 3.22
CA ASN A 135 12.37 9.49 4.66
C ASN A 135 11.17 10.33 5.10
N LEU A 136 10.32 9.76 5.95
CA LEU A 136 9.32 10.51 6.70
C LEU A 136 9.94 10.90 8.07
N PRO A 137 9.97 12.19 8.45
CA PRO A 137 10.63 12.60 9.69
C PRO A 137 9.86 12.10 10.92
N SER A 138 10.60 11.78 11.98
CA SER A 138 10.03 11.29 13.24
C SER A 138 9.08 12.27 13.91
N ASP A 139 9.18 13.57 13.58
CA ASP A 139 8.27 14.62 14.04
C ASP A 139 6.80 14.35 13.65
N VAL A 140 6.52 13.50 12.65
CA VAL A 140 5.13 13.12 12.28
C VAL A 140 4.31 12.60 13.45
N GLY A 141 4.95 11.94 14.43
CA GLY A 141 4.30 11.44 15.64
C GLY A 141 3.67 12.54 16.52
N ARG A 142 3.99 13.81 16.30
CA ARG A 142 3.37 14.95 17.00
C ARG A 142 1.97 15.28 16.49
N MET A 143 1.59 14.82 15.30
CA MET A 143 0.30 15.11 14.68
C MET A 143 -0.80 14.19 15.25
N GLN A 144 -1.14 14.36 16.53
CA GLN A 144 -2.04 13.45 17.26
C GLN A 144 -3.48 13.40 16.71
N GLN A 145 -3.90 14.44 15.97
CA GLN A 145 -5.22 14.49 15.33
C GLN A 145 -5.21 13.93 13.90
N LEU A 146 -4.07 13.47 13.38
CA LEU A 146 -3.95 12.98 12.01
C LEU A 146 -4.82 11.73 11.83
N GLU A 147 -5.74 11.78 10.87
CA GLU A 147 -6.66 10.71 10.50
C GLU A 147 -6.27 10.06 9.16
N TYR A 148 -5.65 10.84 8.28
CA TYR A 148 -5.33 10.43 6.91
C TYR A 148 -3.92 10.90 6.51
N LEU A 149 -3.09 9.97 6.04
CA LEU A 149 -1.73 10.23 5.58
C LEU A 149 -1.52 9.67 4.17
N ALA A 150 -1.30 10.53 3.19
CA ALA A 150 -0.99 10.13 1.83
C ALA A 150 0.49 10.33 1.48
N LEU A 151 1.15 9.24 1.10
CA LEU A 151 2.58 9.17 0.74
C LEU A 151 2.78 8.46 -0.60
N THR A 152 1.74 8.38 -1.43
CA THR A 152 1.78 7.76 -2.77
C THR A 152 2.85 8.38 -3.67
N ASN A 153 3.52 7.55 -4.49
CA ASN A 153 4.56 7.98 -5.43
C ASN A 153 5.72 8.72 -4.74
N ASN A 154 6.36 8.05 -3.79
CA ASN A 154 7.60 8.51 -3.15
C ASN A 154 8.69 7.43 -3.26
N LYS A 155 9.80 7.58 -2.52
CA LYS A 155 10.92 6.63 -2.49
C LYS A 155 11.12 6.06 -1.08
N LEU A 156 10.01 5.81 -0.37
CA LEU A 156 10.07 5.33 1.01
C LEU A 156 10.42 3.84 1.05
N GLN A 157 11.36 3.48 1.92
CA GLN A 157 11.67 2.13 2.35
C GLN A 157 11.03 1.85 3.72
N VAL A 158 11.10 0.61 4.21
CA VAL A 158 10.50 0.23 5.50
C VAL A 158 11.08 1.06 6.64
N GLN A 159 12.40 1.26 6.63
CA GLN A 159 13.14 2.04 7.63
C GLN A 159 12.84 3.54 7.55
N SER A 160 12.35 4.00 6.40
CA SER A 160 11.98 5.39 6.14
C SER A 160 10.70 5.81 6.84
N ILE A 161 9.89 4.86 7.31
CA ILE A 161 8.65 5.13 8.05
C ILE A 161 8.95 5.02 9.56
N PRO A 162 8.94 6.13 10.31
CA PRO A 162 9.40 6.15 11.68
C PRO A 162 8.38 5.51 12.64
N TYR A 163 8.90 4.80 13.65
CA TYR A 163 8.09 4.21 14.73
C TYR A 163 7.20 5.24 15.46
N THR A 164 7.60 6.51 15.48
CA THR A 164 6.81 7.60 16.09
C THR A 164 5.43 7.79 15.48
N LEU A 165 5.16 7.23 14.30
CA LEU A 165 3.82 7.21 13.70
C LEU A 165 2.79 6.53 14.61
N VAL A 166 3.20 5.61 15.50
CA VAL A 166 2.35 4.99 16.54
C VAL A 166 1.68 6.02 17.46
N PHE A 167 2.27 7.20 17.63
CA PHE A 167 1.68 8.27 18.44
C PHE A 167 0.51 9.00 17.75
N CYS A 168 0.31 8.80 16.44
CA CYS A 168 -0.85 9.30 15.70
C CYS A 168 -2.08 8.41 15.98
N ARG A 169 -2.61 8.46 17.21
CA ARG A 169 -3.67 7.56 17.71
C ARG A 169 -5.01 7.65 16.97
N LYS A 170 -5.20 8.65 16.11
CA LYS A 170 -6.41 8.82 15.29
C LYS A 170 -6.20 8.40 13.83
N LEU A 171 -5.01 7.94 13.45
CA LEU A 171 -4.67 7.63 12.07
C LEU A 171 -5.46 6.40 11.61
N LYS A 172 -6.32 6.58 10.62
CA LYS A 172 -7.23 5.56 10.06
C LYS A 172 -6.74 5.05 8.72
N THR A 173 -6.20 5.93 7.88
CA THR A 173 -5.84 5.60 6.50
C THR A 173 -4.43 6.06 6.18
N ILE A 174 -3.65 5.16 5.59
CA ILE A 174 -2.31 5.46 5.07
C ILE A 174 -2.24 5.02 3.61
N LEU A 175 -1.83 5.90 2.70
CA LEU A 175 -1.53 5.55 1.31
C LEU A 175 -0.02 5.47 1.09
N LEU A 176 0.48 4.29 0.77
CA LEU A 176 1.89 4.00 0.51
C LEU A 176 2.13 3.48 -0.91
N ASP A 177 1.16 3.60 -1.82
CA ASP A 177 1.29 3.08 -3.18
C ASP A 177 2.49 3.68 -3.92
N ASN A 178 3.11 2.89 -4.80
CA ASN A 178 4.23 3.27 -5.65
C ASN A 178 5.40 3.88 -4.85
N ASN A 179 5.85 3.17 -3.81
CA ASN A 179 7.09 3.44 -3.08
C ASN A 179 8.09 2.31 -3.34
N ILE A 180 9.14 2.19 -2.52
CA ILE A 180 10.16 1.14 -2.62
C ILE A 180 10.18 0.26 -1.37
N LEU A 181 9.00 -0.01 -0.80
CA LEU A 181 8.83 -0.83 0.39
C LEU A 181 8.99 -2.32 0.06
N ASP A 182 9.91 -3.01 0.72
CA ASP A 182 10.01 -4.48 0.65
C ASP A 182 9.03 -5.19 1.61
N ALA A 183 8.51 -4.44 2.59
CA ALA A 183 7.58 -4.89 3.62
C ALA A 183 6.85 -3.69 4.25
N LEU A 184 5.77 -3.94 4.99
CA LEU A 184 5.17 -2.91 5.85
C LEU A 184 5.87 -2.92 7.22
N PRO A 185 6.11 -1.75 7.84
CA PRO A 185 6.66 -1.71 9.19
C PRO A 185 5.74 -2.44 10.17
N GLY A 186 6.28 -3.42 10.91
CA GLY A 186 5.49 -4.28 11.80
C GLY A 186 4.73 -3.52 12.90
N PHE A 187 5.18 -2.32 13.28
CA PHE A 187 4.47 -1.49 14.26
C PHE A 187 3.10 -1.00 13.78
N LEU A 188 2.83 -0.97 12.47
CA LEU A 188 1.50 -0.61 11.94
C LEU A 188 0.44 -1.61 12.41
N LEU A 189 0.81 -2.87 12.66
CA LEU A 189 -0.08 -3.89 13.23
C LEU A 189 -0.49 -3.59 14.67
N LYS A 190 0.33 -2.83 15.41
CA LYS A 190 0.09 -2.46 16.81
C LYS A 190 -0.77 -1.20 16.95
N MET A 191 -1.15 -0.56 15.84
CA MET A 191 -1.93 0.68 15.85
C MET A 191 -3.44 0.35 15.73
N PRO A 192 -4.22 0.45 16.81
CA PRO A 192 -5.63 0.01 16.81
C PRO A 192 -6.55 0.91 15.97
N SER A 193 -6.12 2.13 15.63
CA SER A 193 -6.91 3.09 14.87
C SER A 193 -6.86 2.86 13.35
N ILE A 194 -5.84 2.16 12.84
CA ILE A 194 -5.62 1.96 11.41
C ILE A 194 -6.72 1.04 10.87
N LYS A 195 -7.39 1.50 9.82
CA LYS A 195 -8.44 0.76 9.11
C LYS A 195 -7.96 0.34 7.72
N THR A 196 -7.25 1.21 7.01
CA THR A 196 -6.85 0.97 5.62
C THR A 196 -5.40 1.37 5.38
N VAL A 197 -4.65 0.50 4.70
CA VAL A 197 -3.28 0.78 4.23
C VAL A 197 -3.18 0.37 2.76
N HIS A 198 -3.07 1.37 1.88
CA HIS A 198 -2.84 1.14 0.45
C HIS A 198 -1.34 1.01 0.20
N ARG A 199 -0.92 0.08 -0.65
CA ARG A 199 0.51 -0.26 -0.81
C ARG A 199 0.86 -0.85 -2.17
N HIS A 200 -0.01 -0.70 -3.16
CA HIS A 200 0.18 -1.24 -4.51
C HIS A 200 1.43 -0.63 -5.17
N GLY A 201 2.08 -1.36 -6.08
CA GLY A 201 3.23 -0.83 -6.83
C GLY A 201 4.52 -0.59 -6.03
N ASN A 202 4.65 -1.17 -4.83
CA ASN A 202 5.93 -1.25 -4.11
C ASN A 202 6.80 -2.41 -4.61
N HIS A 203 8.07 -2.47 -4.18
CA HIS A 203 8.95 -3.58 -4.49
C HIS A 203 8.37 -4.92 -4.01
N ASN A 204 8.58 -5.93 -4.85
CA ASN A 204 8.03 -7.28 -4.78
C ASN A 204 7.96 -7.88 -3.35
N TYR A 205 6.74 -8.01 -2.82
CA TYR A 205 6.33 -8.53 -1.51
C TYR A 205 6.61 -10.03 -1.29
N PHE A 206 7.84 -10.49 -1.50
CA PHE A 206 8.14 -11.92 -1.40
C PHE A 206 8.83 -12.36 -0.10
N LYS A 207 9.11 -11.48 0.89
CA LYS A 207 10.04 -11.89 1.96
C LYS A 207 9.76 -11.59 3.43
N SER A 208 8.86 -10.71 3.88
CA SER A 208 8.78 -10.49 5.34
C SER A 208 7.49 -9.92 5.93
N THR A 209 6.40 -9.82 5.17
CA THR A 209 5.07 -9.47 5.73
C THR A 209 3.95 -10.17 4.99
N PHE A 210 4.15 -11.46 4.72
CA PHE A 210 3.11 -12.39 4.29
C PHE A 210 2.07 -12.64 5.40
N MET A 211 1.65 -11.59 6.09
CA MET A 211 0.57 -11.57 7.08
C MET A 211 -0.34 -10.35 6.88
N TRP A 212 0.03 -9.40 6.00
CA TRP A 212 -0.90 -8.39 5.45
C TRP A 212 -1.75 -8.93 4.31
N TYR A 213 -1.97 -10.23 4.40
CA TYR A 213 -2.51 -11.10 3.42
C TYR A 213 -3.97 -10.69 3.21
N HIS A 214 -4.20 -10.28 1.96
CA HIS A 214 -5.47 -10.37 1.27
C HIS A 214 -6.35 -9.13 1.29
N THR A 215 -6.25 -8.42 0.17
CA THR A 215 -7.28 -7.59 -0.48
C THR A 215 -8.64 -7.65 0.22
N ASP A 216 -9.19 -6.47 0.54
CA ASP A 216 -10.59 -6.34 0.90
C ASP A 216 -11.45 -7.22 -0.01
N VAL A 217 -12.57 -7.76 0.50
CA VAL A 217 -13.50 -8.57 -0.32
C VAL A 217 -13.84 -7.81 -1.60
N GLU A 218 -13.99 -6.50 -1.49
CA GLU A 218 -14.28 -5.58 -2.60
C GLU A 218 -13.18 -5.54 -3.67
N PHE A 219 -11.92 -5.89 -3.35
CA PHE A 219 -10.82 -5.96 -4.30
C PHE A 219 -10.53 -7.38 -4.80
N ARG A 220 -11.17 -8.41 -4.25
CA ARG A 220 -11.09 -9.80 -4.72
C ARG A 220 -12.25 -10.19 -5.62
N ILE A 221 -13.39 -9.56 -5.42
CA ILE A 221 -14.59 -9.72 -6.23
C ILE A 221 -14.67 -8.50 -7.15
N ILE A 222 -14.21 -8.69 -8.38
CA ILE A 222 -14.11 -7.62 -9.38
C ILE A 222 -15.34 -7.70 -10.30
N PRO A 223 -16.22 -6.70 -10.32
CA PRO A 223 -17.34 -6.68 -11.26
C PRO A 223 -16.83 -6.58 -12.69
N VAL A 224 -17.42 -7.38 -13.58
CA VAL A 224 -17.10 -7.41 -15.02
C VAL A 224 -18.37 -7.05 -15.78
N SER A 225 -18.31 -5.92 -16.49
CA SER A 225 -19.38 -5.50 -17.40
C SER A 225 -19.49 -6.45 -18.58
N GLY A 226 -20.72 -6.73 -19.01
CA GLY A 226 -20.99 -7.47 -20.24
C GLY A 226 -20.46 -6.73 -21.46
N THR A 227 -19.79 -7.42 -22.37
CA THR A 227 -19.39 -6.86 -23.66
C THR A 227 -20.57 -6.98 -24.61
N ASN A 228 -21.11 -5.85 -25.06
CA ASN A 228 -22.27 -5.80 -25.95
C ASN A 228 -21.86 -6.11 -27.41
N THR A 229 -21.17 -7.23 -27.62
CA THR A 229 -20.56 -7.62 -28.90
C THR A 229 -21.44 -8.56 -29.72
N PHE A 230 -22.42 -9.22 -29.09
CA PHE A 230 -23.41 -10.03 -29.80
C PHE A 230 -24.68 -9.22 -29.99
N GLY A 231 -24.83 -8.67 -31.19
CA GLY A 231 -26.10 -8.12 -31.65
C GLY A 231 -27.19 -9.18 -31.53
N THR A 232 -28.31 -8.78 -30.93
CA THR A 232 -29.53 -9.57 -30.79
C THR A 232 -29.98 -10.21 -32.11
N SER A 233 -30.59 -11.40 -32.00
CA SER A 233 -31.71 -11.90 -32.83
C SER A 233 -31.44 -13.08 -33.79
N GLU A 234 -30.92 -14.21 -33.31
CA GLU A 234 -31.36 -15.51 -33.83
C GLU A 234 -31.83 -16.42 -32.68
N PRO A 235 -32.98 -17.13 -32.85
CA PRO A 235 -33.44 -18.08 -31.86
C PRO A 235 -32.43 -19.22 -31.73
N GLN A 236 -31.91 -19.41 -30.53
CA GLN A 236 -30.92 -20.45 -30.25
C GLN A 236 -31.53 -21.84 -30.46
N SER A 237 -30.84 -22.70 -31.22
CA SER A 237 -31.30 -24.04 -31.57
C SER A 237 -31.40 -24.97 -30.35
N LEU A 238 -32.15 -26.07 -30.46
CA LEU A 238 -32.17 -27.11 -29.41
C LEU A 238 -30.77 -27.66 -29.13
N GLN A 239 -29.94 -27.78 -30.19
CA GLN A 239 -28.54 -28.21 -30.08
C GLN A 239 -27.72 -27.24 -29.21
N PHE A 240 -27.94 -25.93 -29.35
CA PHE A 240 -27.31 -24.91 -28.51
C PHE A 240 -27.72 -25.04 -27.03
N TRP A 241 -29.01 -25.21 -26.74
CA TRP A 241 -29.48 -25.35 -25.36
C TRP A 241 -28.99 -26.63 -24.69
N ALA A 242 -28.97 -27.74 -25.45
CA ALA A 242 -28.39 -29.00 -24.99
C ALA A 242 -26.89 -28.84 -24.70
N ALA A 243 -26.14 -28.21 -25.60
CA ALA A 243 -24.73 -27.93 -25.41
C ALA A 243 -24.48 -27.05 -24.17
N LYS A 244 -25.24 -25.96 -24.00
CA LYS A 244 -25.16 -25.08 -22.82
C LYS A 244 -25.38 -25.83 -21.51
N ALA A 245 -26.36 -26.73 -21.47
CA ALA A 245 -26.65 -27.55 -20.28
C ALA A 245 -25.49 -28.51 -19.96
N VAL A 246 -24.94 -29.18 -20.97
CA VAL A 246 -23.79 -30.09 -20.80
C VAL A 246 -22.54 -29.33 -20.35
N ILE A 247 -22.24 -28.17 -20.96
CA ILE A 247 -21.12 -27.30 -20.55
C ILE A 247 -21.28 -26.87 -19.08
N GLY A 248 -22.50 -26.50 -18.68
CA GLY A 248 -22.82 -26.12 -17.30
C GLY A 248 -22.76 -27.27 -16.30
N SER A 249 -22.71 -28.53 -16.72
CA SER A 249 -22.55 -29.67 -15.80
C SER A 249 -21.14 -29.78 -15.22
N LYS A 250 -20.14 -29.18 -15.88
CA LYS A 250 -18.69 -29.34 -15.58
C LYS A 250 -18.19 -30.80 -15.56
N LEU A 251 -18.96 -31.73 -16.12
CA LEU A 251 -18.53 -33.12 -16.26
C LEU A 251 -17.69 -33.30 -17.52
N ASP A 252 -16.82 -34.30 -17.51
CA ASP A 252 -16.03 -34.69 -18.69
C ASP A 252 -16.95 -35.32 -19.74
N PHE A 253 -17.52 -34.49 -20.61
CA PHE A 253 -18.49 -34.90 -21.63
C PHE A 253 -17.85 -35.75 -22.75
N TYR A 254 -16.52 -35.77 -22.90
CA TYR A 254 -15.86 -36.62 -23.89
C TYR A 254 -16.06 -38.09 -23.56
N LYS A 255 -16.03 -38.45 -22.27
CA LYS A 255 -16.15 -39.84 -21.80
C LYS A 255 -17.58 -40.28 -21.54
N ASP A 256 -18.54 -39.36 -21.52
CA ASP A 256 -19.94 -39.68 -21.24
C ASP A 256 -20.62 -40.34 -22.48
N PRO A 257 -21.12 -41.58 -22.38
CA PRO A 257 -21.81 -42.25 -23.49
C PRO A 257 -23.22 -41.70 -23.75
N SER A 258 -23.81 -40.96 -22.81
CA SER A 258 -25.15 -40.35 -22.97
C SER A 258 -25.15 -39.10 -23.84
N VAL A 259 -23.98 -38.49 -24.07
CA VAL A 259 -23.81 -37.33 -24.95
C VAL A 259 -23.54 -37.82 -26.37
N ALA A 260 -24.42 -37.48 -27.32
CA ALA A 260 -24.25 -37.87 -28.72
C ALA A 260 -22.98 -37.28 -29.34
N LEU A 261 -22.32 -38.01 -30.25
CA LEU A 261 -21.05 -37.59 -30.88
C LEU A 261 -21.16 -36.22 -31.56
N VAL A 262 -22.24 -36.00 -32.31
CA VAL A 262 -22.55 -34.72 -32.99
C VAL A 262 -22.65 -33.56 -31.99
N LEU A 263 -23.15 -33.83 -30.77
CA LEU A 263 -23.22 -32.82 -29.71
C LEU A 263 -21.85 -32.58 -29.07
N LYS A 264 -21.00 -33.60 -28.94
CA LYS A 264 -19.62 -33.44 -28.46
C LYS A 264 -18.80 -32.56 -29.39
N ASP A 265 -18.85 -32.81 -30.69
CA ASP A 265 -18.16 -32.02 -31.70
C ASP A 265 -18.63 -30.56 -31.66
N TYR A 266 -19.94 -30.34 -31.61
CA TYR A 266 -20.51 -29.01 -31.51
C TYR A 266 -20.14 -28.29 -30.21
N ILE A 267 -20.13 -28.99 -29.06
CA ILE A 267 -19.67 -28.41 -27.79
C ILE A 267 -18.21 -27.97 -27.90
N SER A 268 -17.34 -28.79 -28.50
CA SER A 268 -15.92 -28.47 -28.70
C SER A 268 -15.73 -27.16 -29.46
N ASP A 269 -16.57 -26.91 -30.47
CA ASP A 269 -16.52 -25.68 -31.27
C ASP A 269 -16.94 -24.44 -30.45
N ILE A 270 -17.99 -24.55 -29.64
CA ILE A 270 -18.59 -23.39 -28.95
C ILE A 270 -18.12 -23.21 -27.51
N TYR A 271 -17.38 -24.15 -26.92
CA TYR A 271 -17.04 -24.15 -25.48
C TYR A 271 -16.38 -22.84 -25.03
N HIS A 272 -15.47 -22.31 -25.85
CA HIS A 272 -14.74 -21.07 -25.58
C HIS A 272 -15.63 -19.82 -25.49
N MET A 273 -16.87 -19.88 -25.99
CA MET A 273 -17.83 -18.80 -25.91
C MET A 273 -18.48 -18.68 -24.54
N PHE A 274 -18.37 -19.69 -23.67
CA PHE A 274 -19.07 -19.70 -22.39
C PHE A 274 -18.14 -19.38 -21.22
N ARG A 275 -18.67 -18.60 -20.28
CA ARG A 275 -18.13 -18.45 -18.92
C ARG A 275 -18.94 -19.31 -17.97
N VAL A 276 -18.35 -20.38 -17.47
CA VAL A 276 -19.01 -21.28 -16.51
C VAL A 276 -18.81 -20.76 -15.10
N CYS A 277 -19.91 -20.49 -14.38
CA CYS A 277 -19.84 -20.06 -13.00
C CYS A 277 -19.15 -21.13 -12.15
N HIS A 278 -18.15 -20.73 -11.37
CA HIS A 278 -17.39 -21.68 -10.58
C HIS A 278 -18.22 -22.29 -9.44
N PHE A 279 -19.18 -21.54 -8.90
CA PHE A 279 -20.04 -21.95 -7.79
C PHE A 279 -21.26 -22.75 -8.24
N CYS A 280 -22.20 -22.10 -8.94
CA CYS A 280 -23.49 -22.70 -9.32
C CYS A 280 -23.50 -23.40 -10.68
N THR A 281 -22.34 -23.51 -11.32
CA THR A 281 -22.12 -24.19 -12.61
C THR A 281 -22.88 -23.63 -13.82
N THR A 282 -23.63 -22.54 -13.66
CA THR A 282 -24.36 -21.90 -14.76
C THR A 282 -23.40 -21.45 -15.87
N ALA A 283 -23.64 -21.91 -17.11
CA ALA A 283 -22.91 -21.47 -18.30
C ALA A 283 -23.53 -20.16 -18.83
N CYS A 284 -22.73 -19.09 -18.81
CA CYS A 284 -23.13 -17.74 -19.22
C CYS A 284 -22.41 -17.35 -20.50
N LEU A 285 -23.04 -16.54 -21.35
CA LEU A 285 -22.36 -15.93 -22.50
C LEU A 285 -21.55 -14.69 -22.05
N PRO A 286 -20.58 -14.20 -22.83
CA PRO A 286 -19.65 -13.15 -22.43
C PRO A 286 -20.28 -11.75 -22.30
N ASP A 287 -21.44 -11.58 -22.92
CA ASP A 287 -22.32 -10.41 -22.87
C ASP A 287 -23.03 -10.26 -21.51
N GLN A 288 -23.06 -11.31 -20.70
CA GLN A 288 -23.65 -11.27 -19.37
C GLN A 288 -22.71 -10.64 -18.34
N ILE A 289 -23.28 -9.80 -17.48
CA ILE A 289 -22.60 -9.21 -16.32
C ILE A 289 -22.21 -10.35 -15.36
N GLY A 290 -21.07 -10.23 -14.72
CA GLY A 290 -20.68 -11.14 -13.65
C GLY A 290 -19.46 -10.63 -12.89
N TYR A 291 -18.76 -11.54 -12.24
CA TYR A 291 -17.68 -11.21 -11.34
C TYR A 291 -16.47 -12.11 -11.58
N LYS A 292 -15.29 -11.49 -11.62
CA LYS A 292 -14.01 -12.18 -11.53
C LYS A 292 -13.64 -12.28 -10.05
N VAL A 293 -13.43 -13.48 -9.56
CA VAL A 293 -13.11 -13.74 -8.15
C VAL A 293 -11.69 -14.27 -8.05
N ILE A 294 -10.91 -13.70 -7.15
CA ILE A 294 -9.52 -14.12 -6.91
C ILE A 294 -9.45 -14.83 -5.55
N THR A 295 -9.16 -16.12 -5.56
CA THR A 295 -8.86 -16.90 -4.35
C THR A 295 -7.39 -17.31 -4.35
N PHE A 296 -6.92 -17.87 -3.23
CA PHE A 296 -5.55 -18.31 -3.06
C PHE A 296 -5.58 -19.65 -2.35
N LYS A 297 -4.84 -20.63 -2.87
CA LYS A 297 -4.67 -21.92 -2.18
C LYS A 297 -3.63 -21.73 -1.07
N ASN A 298 -3.79 -22.50 0.01
CA ASN A 298 -2.94 -22.55 1.22
C ASN A 298 -1.51 -22.04 1.01
N PRO A 299 -0.94 -21.24 1.92
CA PRO A 299 0.44 -20.81 1.81
C PRO A 299 1.33 -22.06 1.78
N TYR A 300 1.86 -22.39 0.60
CA TYR A 300 2.86 -23.44 0.45
C TYR A 300 4.11 -22.98 1.21
N LEU A 301 4.73 -23.91 1.95
CA LEU A 301 6.04 -23.71 2.56
C LEU A 301 6.99 -23.05 1.55
N GLY A 302 7.28 -21.76 1.76
CA GLY A 302 8.08 -20.97 0.83
C GLY A 302 7.26 -19.97 0.01
N ASN A 303 6.94 -18.82 0.63
CA ASN A 303 6.86 -17.50 0.00
C ASN A 303 6.06 -17.32 -1.30
N THR A 304 5.22 -18.26 -1.74
CA THR A 304 4.46 -18.12 -2.98
C THR A 304 3.01 -18.51 -2.76
N CYS A 305 2.13 -17.51 -2.75
CA CYS A 305 0.69 -17.72 -2.88
C CYS A 305 0.32 -17.61 -4.36
N VAL A 306 -0.10 -18.71 -4.97
CA VAL A 306 -0.59 -18.70 -6.35
C VAL A 306 -2.05 -18.24 -6.35
N PRO A 307 -2.38 -17.12 -7.02
CA PRO A 307 -3.78 -16.70 -7.14
C PRO A 307 -4.51 -17.61 -8.13
N PHE A 308 -5.70 -18.04 -7.73
CA PHE A 308 -6.66 -18.73 -8.59
C PHE A 308 -7.74 -17.75 -8.99
N GLN A 309 -8.00 -17.69 -10.30
CA GLN A 309 -9.04 -16.85 -10.85
C GLN A 309 -10.28 -17.69 -11.15
N HIS A 310 -11.44 -17.19 -10.71
CA HIS A 310 -12.74 -17.81 -10.92
C HIS A 310 -13.70 -16.82 -11.59
N TRP A 311 -14.73 -17.37 -12.21
CA TRP A 311 -15.88 -16.62 -12.70
C TRP A 311 -17.12 -16.90 -11.85
N ALA A 312 -17.90 -15.87 -11.54
CA ALA A 312 -19.17 -15.98 -10.85
C ALA A 312 -20.26 -15.19 -11.60
N CYS A 313 -21.43 -15.79 -11.80
CA CYS A 313 -22.55 -15.14 -12.51
C CYS A 313 -23.31 -14.13 -11.65
N SER A 314 -23.16 -14.17 -10.32
CA SER A 314 -23.78 -13.25 -9.39
C SER A 314 -22.84 -12.91 -8.24
N ILE A 315 -23.15 -11.83 -7.51
CA ILE A 315 -22.40 -11.43 -6.33
C ILE A 315 -22.47 -12.50 -5.23
N ASP A 316 -23.59 -13.21 -5.13
CA ASP A 316 -23.76 -14.29 -4.15
C ASP A 316 -22.88 -15.49 -4.49
N CYS A 317 -22.81 -15.87 -5.78
CA CYS A 317 -21.85 -16.88 -6.24
C CYS A 317 -20.40 -16.45 -5.99
N ALA A 318 -20.11 -15.16 -6.15
CA ALA A 318 -18.77 -14.63 -5.94
C ALA A 318 -18.36 -14.71 -4.46
N LYS A 319 -19.25 -14.30 -3.56
CA LYS A 319 -19.06 -14.39 -2.11
C LYS A 319 -18.95 -15.85 -1.64
N ALA A 320 -19.78 -16.74 -2.20
CA ALA A 320 -19.74 -18.16 -1.87
C ALA A 320 -18.40 -18.84 -2.26
N LEU A 321 -17.63 -18.26 -3.17
CA LEU A 321 -16.28 -18.70 -3.51
C LEU A 321 -15.21 -18.02 -2.65
N GLU A 322 -15.27 -16.69 -2.52
CA GLU A 322 -14.21 -15.91 -1.88
C GLU A 322 -14.18 -16.06 -0.36
N VAL A 323 -15.35 -16.01 0.28
CA VAL A 323 -15.46 -15.97 1.75
C VAL A 323 -14.91 -17.25 2.38
N PRO A 324 -15.30 -18.47 1.95
CA PRO A 324 -14.75 -19.70 2.52
C PRO A 324 -13.25 -19.84 2.25
N ALA A 325 -12.80 -19.53 1.02
CA ALA A 325 -11.38 -19.61 0.66
C ALA A 325 -10.53 -18.66 1.51
N ARG A 326 -11.04 -17.46 1.81
CA ARG A 326 -10.39 -16.51 2.70
C ARG A 326 -10.34 -17.02 4.14
N MET A 327 -11.42 -17.61 4.65
CA MET A 327 -11.46 -18.16 6.00
C MET A 327 -10.44 -19.28 6.16
N GLU A 328 -10.38 -20.23 5.22
CA GLU A 328 -9.37 -21.30 5.21
C GLU A 328 -7.95 -20.72 5.20
N GLN A 329 -7.72 -19.71 4.36
CA GLN A 329 -6.43 -19.04 4.25
C GLN A 329 -6.00 -18.34 5.55
N ILE A 330 -6.93 -17.64 6.23
CA ILE A 330 -6.65 -16.99 7.52
C ILE A 330 -6.33 -18.05 8.58
N GLN A 331 -7.11 -19.14 8.64
CA GLN A 331 -6.88 -20.24 9.58
C GLN A 331 -5.52 -20.92 9.33
N ALA A 332 -5.18 -21.16 8.07
CA ALA A 332 -3.89 -21.74 7.70
C ALA A 332 -2.72 -20.82 8.09
N ALA A 333 -2.87 -19.51 7.93
CA ALA A 333 -1.86 -18.54 8.36
C ALA A 333 -1.67 -18.55 9.88
N LEU A 334 -2.76 -18.47 10.66
CA LEU A 334 -2.70 -18.53 12.13
C LEU A 334 -2.05 -19.82 12.63
N ARG A 335 -2.35 -20.95 11.98
CA ARG A 335 -1.73 -22.23 12.31
C ARG A 335 -0.23 -22.22 12.02
N LEU A 336 0.19 -21.63 10.90
CA LEU A 336 1.60 -21.54 10.54
C LEU A 336 2.38 -20.63 11.49
N ASP A 337 1.78 -19.52 11.91
CA ASP A 337 2.37 -18.61 12.90
C ASP A 337 2.58 -19.33 14.24
N SER A 338 1.59 -20.10 14.71
CA SER A 338 1.70 -20.92 15.92
C SER A 338 2.86 -21.93 15.84
N LEU A 339 2.96 -22.66 14.71
CA LEU A 339 4.05 -23.61 14.49
C LEU A 339 5.43 -22.93 14.44
N TYR A 340 5.47 -21.70 13.92
CA TYR A 340 6.71 -20.92 13.88
C TYR A 340 7.11 -20.44 15.27
N GLU A 341 6.15 -19.99 16.10
CA GLU A 341 6.41 -19.63 17.49
C GLU A 341 6.93 -20.83 18.30
N GLU A 342 6.29 -21.99 18.18
CA GLU A 342 6.76 -23.25 18.79
C GLU A 342 8.21 -23.57 18.37
N TYR A 343 8.50 -23.49 17.07
CA TYR A 343 9.86 -23.71 16.55
C TYR A 343 10.89 -22.73 17.12
N VAL A 344 10.52 -21.44 17.24
CA VAL A 344 11.40 -20.41 17.82
C VAL A 344 11.65 -20.68 19.31
N GLU A 345 10.62 -21.09 20.06
CA GLU A 345 10.75 -21.47 21.47
C GLU A 345 11.67 -22.67 21.64
N GLU A 346 11.48 -23.73 20.85
CA GLU A 346 12.36 -24.92 20.84
C GLU A 346 13.82 -24.54 20.55
N CYS A 347 14.05 -23.75 19.50
CA CYS A 347 15.40 -23.28 19.13
C CYS A 347 16.03 -22.46 20.25
N THR A 348 15.23 -21.62 20.91
CA THR A 348 15.67 -20.78 22.03
C THR A 348 16.06 -21.63 23.23
N GLN A 349 15.22 -22.60 23.62
CA GLN A 349 15.50 -23.54 24.71
C GLN A 349 16.77 -24.36 24.43
N MET A 350 16.93 -24.89 23.21
CA MET A 350 18.15 -25.60 22.80
C MET A 350 19.40 -24.71 22.98
N PHE A 351 19.32 -23.43 22.61
CA PHE A 351 20.43 -22.50 22.75
C PHE A 351 20.77 -22.19 24.22
N TYR A 352 19.76 -22.05 25.08
CA TYR A 352 19.95 -21.87 26.53
C TYR A 352 20.58 -23.10 27.19
N HIS A 353 20.13 -24.32 26.86
CA HIS A 353 20.74 -25.56 27.35
C HIS A 353 22.19 -25.72 26.90
N THR A 354 22.52 -25.32 25.67
CA THR A 354 23.89 -25.37 25.14
C THR A 354 24.82 -24.37 25.86
N ARG A 355 24.32 -23.21 26.31
CA ARG A 355 25.10 -22.24 27.11
C ARG A 355 25.38 -22.74 28.53
N HIS A 356 24.43 -23.40 29.18
CA HIS A 356 24.64 -23.99 30.50
C HIS A 356 25.55 -25.24 30.48
N SER A 357 25.58 -25.98 29.37
CA SER A 357 26.52 -27.10 29.19
C SER A 357 27.98 -26.66 28.99
N LYS A 358 28.25 -25.43 28.55
CA LYS A 358 29.63 -24.91 28.37
C LYS A 358 30.23 -24.26 29.62
N ALA A 359 29.50 -24.19 30.74
CA ALA A 359 30.02 -23.65 32.00
C ALA A 359 30.69 -24.72 32.90
N VAL A 360 30.75 -25.99 32.47
CA VAL A 360 31.42 -27.08 33.21
C VAL A 360 32.37 -27.82 32.27
N CYS A 361 33.50 -27.20 31.94
CA CYS A 361 34.72 -27.93 31.61
C CYS A 361 35.94 -27.00 31.71
N SER A 362 36.46 -26.91 32.93
CA SER A 362 37.82 -26.44 33.19
C SER A 362 38.80 -27.56 32.87
N CYS A 363 39.66 -27.40 31.84
CA CYS A 363 41.04 -27.93 31.81
C CYS A 363 41.82 -27.39 30.59
N PHE A 364 42.80 -26.55 30.90
CA PHE A 364 44.16 -26.41 30.35
C PHE A 364 44.53 -26.79 28.90
N THR A 365 45.11 -25.77 28.24
CA THR A 365 46.27 -25.73 27.33
C THR A 365 46.22 -26.14 25.86
N SER A 366 46.60 -25.13 25.06
CA SER A 366 47.58 -25.11 23.96
C SER A 366 47.04 -24.69 22.60
N ARG A 367 47.76 -23.73 22.01
CA ARG A 367 47.56 -23.14 20.68
C ARG A 367 47.69 -24.20 19.59
N THR A 368 46.85 -24.10 18.56
CA THR A 368 47.30 -23.97 17.16
C THR A 368 46.15 -23.45 16.30
N THR A 369 46.51 -22.55 15.40
CA THR A 369 45.72 -22.00 14.29
C THR A 369 45.39 -23.09 13.28
N GLU A 370 44.13 -23.21 12.87
CA GLU A 370 43.80 -23.64 11.51
C GLU A 370 42.39 -23.21 11.10
N TYR A 371 42.34 -22.58 9.94
CA TYR A 371 41.16 -22.07 9.24
C TYR A 371 40.54 -23.21 8.43
N VAL A 372 39.24 -23.48 8.61
CA VAL A 372 38.47 -24.43 7.78
C VAL A 372 37.15 -23.76 7.35
N PRO A 373 36.81 -23.75 6.04
CA PRO A 373 35.68 -22.99 5.49
C PRO A 373 34.32 -23.65 5.79
N PRO A 374 33.18 -22.93 5.64
CA PRO A 374 31.88 -23.49 5.96
C PRO A 374 31.45 -24.52 4.90
N LEU A 375 31.18 -25.75 5.35
CA LEU A 375 30.53 -26.78 4.56
C LEU A 375 29.04 -26.47 4.34
N ASN A 376 28.60 -26.80 3.13
CA ASN A 376 27.28 -26.61 2.51
C ASN A 376 26.08 -26.96 3.41
N LYS A 377 25.10 -26.04 3.46
CA LYS A 377 23.74 -26.30 3.96
C LYS A 377 22.80 -26.66 2.81
N GLU A 378 22.79 -27.92 2.42
CA GLU A 378 21.66 -28.56 1.74
C GLU A 378 21.62 -30.01 2.18
N THR A 379 20.77 -30.36 3.15
CA THR A 379 20.30 -31.73 3.45
C THR A 379 19.44 -31.72 4.72
N TRP A 380 18.19 -31.24 4.63
CA TRP A 380 17.14 -31.63 5.59
C TRP A 380 15.77 -31.65 4.90
N LEU A 381 15.61 -32.62 4.00
CA LEU A 381 14.31 -33.16 3.61
C LEU A 381 14.47 -34.67 3.44
N ALA A 382 14.26 -35.41 4.52
CA ALA A 382 14.00 -36.84 4.46
C ALA A 382 12.96 -37.17 5.54
N THR A 383 11.74 -37.44 5.10
CA THR A 383 10.65 -38.03 5.87
C THR A 383 11.01 -39.47 6.30
N PRO A 384 10.49 -40.01 7.42
CA PRO A 384 10.82 -41.37 7.84
C PRO A 384 9.99 -42.42 7.11
N HIS A 385 10.66 -43.48 6.66
CA HIS A 385 10.08 -44.70 6.13
C HIS A 385 9.32 -45.51 7.20
N SER A 386 8.19 -46.12 6.77
CA SER A 386 7.64 -47.35 7.34
C SER A 386 8.16 -48.55 6.51
N PRO A 387 8.47 -49.72 7.10
CA PRO A 387 8.92 -50.88 6.32
C PRO A 387 7.76 -51.85 6.02
N GLY A 388 7.67 -52.32 4.78
CA GLY A 388 6.86 -53.49 4.45
C GLY A 388 6.52 -53.66 2.97
N ALA A 389 6.95 -54.80 2.43
CA ALA A 389 6.51 -55.44 1.19
C ALA A 389 7.16 -55.02 -0.15
N SER A 390 8.03 -55.92 -0.59
CA SER A 390 8.53 -56.21 -1.94
C SER A 390 7.45 -56.26 -3.03
N SER A 391 7.74 -55.72 -4.22
CA SER A 391 7.93 -56.50 -5.47
C SER A 391 8.03 -55.59 -6.70
N SER A 392 9.18 -55.68 -7.37
CA SER A 392 9.40 -55.72 -8.83
C SER A 392 8.39 -55.05 -9.81
N ARG A 393 8.92 -54.12 -10.62
CA ARG A 393 9.03 -54.18 -12.10
C ARG A 393 8.91 -52.81 -12.78
N ASN A 394 9.96 -52.54 -13.56
CA ASN A 394 9.98 -52.00 -14.93
C ASN A 394 9.36 -50.64 -15.29
N ASN A 395 10.27 -49.87 -15.89
CA ASN A 395 10.14 -49.16 -17.16
C ASN A 395 9.50 -47.77 -17.18
N GLN A 396 10.43 -46.81 -17.37
CA GLN A 396 10.56 -45.96 -18.56
C GLN A 396 9.43 -44.97 -18.90
N CYS A 397 9.95 -43.76 -19.13
CA CYS A 397 9.62 -42.84 -20.20
C CYS A 397 8.64 -41.70 -19.93
N ALA A 398 9.26 -40.51 -20.01
CA ALA A 398 8.97 -39.49 -21.00
C ALA A 398 7.72 -38.64 -20.77
N ILE A 399 8.05 -37.47 -20.26
CA ILE A 399 7.40 -36.19 -20.44
C ILE A 399 7.03 -35.97 -21.91
N SER A 400 5.76 -35.66 -22.14
CA SER A 400 5.29 -34.66 -23.12
C SER A 400 4.14 -33.91 -22.48
#